data_AF-A9A690-F1
#
_entry.id   AF-A9A690-F1
#
_cell.length_a   1.000
_cell.length_b   1.000
_cell.length_c   1.000
_cell.angle_alpha   90.00
_cell.angle_beta   90.00
_cell.angle_gamma   90.00
#
_symmetry.space_group_name_H-M   'P 1'
#
loop_
_entity.id
_entity.type
_entity.pdbx_description
1 polymer ?
#
loop_
_entity_poly.entity_id
_entity_poly.type
_entity_poly.pdbx_seq_one_letter_code
_entity_poly.pdbx_strand_id
1 'polypeptide(L)'
;MAGNINDEEIQQNILKHLYKINSRDNDAFLSCEIFKEELSLERADLYRNIDILKHKGFIDMGNNPELNGYSIKLSEKGMDTFENPKFTREEIEKAYKTFKIYAEEVTNASYDTYTKSLAAFLNYCKNNDVLEFVIFKFSLIERDFEKWYDNFLNSKLHAHTLPLDEDEKISIIYKFLNEINSGKIKISEFVKSAYKISGKTEKTINKFNQSIFSHFVRGIDIRLKKLITNVESVPEKDENEKNNEKEVTKQEKLPKVSKIEVIDSDSVTSKRRIEKFEKDTKVVIYPSKVIDGDAVSRKLSKNNYNMDNLENALLKLSEELRDENKSVAAISAVYILSKNVDSTDLTETRELLKEAVSAEPCLKERFKDIAMASSIEIANTGIIKGILSLF
;
A
#
# COMPACT_ATOMS: atom_id res chain seq x y z
N MET A 1 -15.01 37.31 9.46
CA MET A 1 -15.73 36.64 10.55
C MET A 1 -15.02 35.33 10.79
N ALA A 2 -14.43 35.11 11.96
CA ALA A 2 -14.07 33.76 12.37
C ALA A 2 -15.39 33.04 12.75
N GLY A 3 -15.57 31.81 12.33
CA GLY A 3 -16.58 30.94 12.93
C GLY A 3 -16.05 30.42 14.25
N ASN A 4 -16.91 30.28 15.26
CA ASN A 4 -16.53 29.55 16.47
C ASN A 4 -16.39 28.08 16.10
N ILE A 5 -15.15 27.62 15.92
CA ILE A 5 -14.79 26.20 15.86
C ILE A 5 -15.31 25.56 17.15
N ASN A 6 -16.00 24.42 17.05
CA ASN A 6 -16.56 23.78 18.23
C ASN A 6 -15.50 22.92 18.97
N ASP A 7 -15.73 22.64 20.25
CA ASP A 7 -14.77 21.89 21.08
C ASP A 7 -14.50 20.48 20.54
N GLU A 8 -15.44 19.84 19.84
CA GLU A 8 -15.25 18.50 19.26
C GLU A 8 -14.33 18.55 18.02
N GLU A 9 -14.48 19.57 17.17
CA GLU A 9 -13.61 19.85 16.03
C GLU A 9 -12.18 20.21 16.49
N ILE A 10 -12.05 21.02 17.55
CA ILE A 10 -10.75 21.29 18.21
C ILE A 10 -10.12 19.99 18.71
N GLN A 11 -10.87 19.16 19.43
CA GLN A 11 -10.40 17.88 19.95
C GLN A 11 -9.95 16.93 18.83
N GLN A 12 -10.73 16.82 17.76
CA GLN A 12 -10.37 15.99 16.60
C GLN A 12 -9.11 16.51 15.89
N ASN A 13 -8.94 17.83 15.73
CA ASN A 13 -7.77 18.39 15.09
C ASN A 13 -6.49 18.19 15.93
N ILE A 14 -6.58 18.31 17.26
CA ILE A 14 -5.47 17.96 18.19
C ILE A 14 -5.11 16.47 18.03
N LEU A 15 -6.10 15.57 18.10
CA LEU A 15 -5.87 14.13 17.98
C LEU A 15 -5.28 13.74 16.61
N LYS A 16 -5.76 14.33 15.51
CA LYS A 16 -5.25 14.12 14.14
C LYS A 16 -3.79 14.58 13.99
N HIS A 17 -3.43 15.74 14.55
CA HIS A 17 -2.02 16.19 14.54
C HIS A 17 -1.14 15.27 15.40
N LEU A 18 -1.57 14.90 16.61
CA LEU A 18 -0.84 13.96 17.46
C LEU A 18 -0.61 12.63 16.74
N TYR A 19 -1.64 12.06 16.10
CA TYR A 19 -1.52 10.80 15.35
C TYR A 19 -0.50 10.91 14.21
N LYS A 20 -0.46 12.03 13.46
CA LYS A 20 0.50 12.23 12.37
C LYS A 20 1.96 12.08 12.82
N ILE A 21 2.27 12.48 14.05
CA ILE A 21 3.61 12.35 14.64
C ILE A 21 3.76 11.01 15.34
N ASN A 22 2.81 10.61 16.19
CA ASN A 22 2.93 9.39 16.98
C ASN A 22 2.90 8.11 16.14
N SER A 23 2.20 8.08 15.00
CA SER A 23 2.27 6.95 14.06
C SER A 23 3.62 6.80 13.33
N ARG A 24 4.60 7.67 13.63
CA ARG A 24 5.99 7.60 13.15
C ARG A 24 6.98 7.43 14.30
N ASP A 25 6.68 8.03 15.44
CA ASP A 25 7.42 7.92 16.70
C ASP A 25 6.44 7.85 17.89
N ASN A 26 6.19 6.61 18.35
CA ASN A 26 5.27 6.32 19.44
C ASN A 26 5.65 6.99 20.78
N ASP A 27 6.88 7.48 20.94
CA ASP A 27 7.36 8.16 22.14
C ASP A 27 7.56 9.67 21.99
N ALA A 28 7.32 10.23 20.80
CA ALA A 28 7.34 11.67 20.56
C ALA A 28 6.29 12.41 21.41
N PHE A 29 6.77 13.21 22.35
CA PHE A 29 5.97 14.13 23.15
C PHE A 29 5.99 15.55 22.56
N LEU A 30 4.83 16.02 22.07
CA LEU A 30 4.66 17.32 21.43
C LEU A 30 4.34 18.41 22.46
N SER A 31 4.96 19.58 22.31
CA SER A 31 4.66 20.75 23.16
C SER A 31 3.26 21.31 22.84
N CYS A 32 2.51 21.68 23.89
CA CYS A 32 1.23 22.38 23.75
C CYS A 32 1.34 23.71 22.95
N GLU A 33 2.52 24.28 22.79
CA GLU A 33 2.72 25.51 22.01
C GLU A 33 2.52 25.29 20.49
N ILE A 34 2.88 24.11 19.96
CA ILE A 34 2.79 23.78 18.53
C ILE A 34 1.33 23.90 18.03
N PHE A 35 0.38 23.42 18.83
CA PHE A 35 -1.05 23.47 18.52
C PHE A 35 -1.62 24.90 18.51
N LYS A 36 -0.97 25.89 19.13
CA LYS A 36 -1.40 27.30 19.04
C LYS A 36 -1.08 27.87 17.68
N GLU A 37 0.10 27.56 17.15
CA GLU A 37 0.55 28.02 15.84
C GLU A 37 -0.19 27.31 14.71
N GLU A 38 -0.29 25.97 14.76
CA GLU A 38 -0.97 25.21 13.70
C GLU A 38 -2.50 25.37 13.70
N LEU A 39 -3.16 25.39 14.87
CA LEU A 39 -4.63 25.47 14.95
C LEU A 39 -5.16 26.90 15.12
N SER A 40 -4.28 27.89 15.31
CA SER A 40 -4.64 29.30 15.53
C SER A 40 -5.63 29.54 16.69
N LEU A 41 -5.56 28.71 17.74
CA LEU A 41 -6.50 28.71 18.86
C LEU A 41 -6.10 29.66 19.99
N GLU A 42 -7.08 30.22 20.68
CA GLU A 42 -6.84 30.92 21.95
C GLU A 42 -6.32 29.97 23.02
N ARG A 43 -5.44 30.51 23.89
CA ARG A 43 -4.76 29.75 24.94
C ARG A 43 -5.76 29.00 25.84
N ALA A 44 -6.90 29.61 26.17
CA ALA A 44 -7.90 29.03 27.06
C ALA A 44 -8.63 27.84 26.44
N ASP A 45 -9.06 27.94 25.18
CA ASP A 45 -9.77 26.87 24.48
C ASP A 45 -8.86 25.67 24.22
N LEU A 46 -7.57 25.90 23.90
CA LEU A 46 -6.61 24.83 23.71
C LEU A 46 -6.41 24.01 25.00
N TYR A 47 -6.14 24.64 26.15
CA TYR A 47 -5.96 23.89 27.40
C TYR A 47 -7.26 23.23 27.87
N ARG A 48 -8.43 23.87 27.70
CA ARG A 48 -9.74 23.22 27.98
C ARG A 48 -9.88 21.90 27.22
N ASN A 49 -9.60 21.92 25.91
CA ASN A 49 -9.76 20.74 25.07
C ASN A 49 -8.69 19.67 25.33
N ILE A 50 -7.46 20.06 25.67
CA ILE A 50 -6.40 19.15 26.13
C ILE A 50 -6.83 18.43 27.44
N ASP A 51 -7.34 19.17 28.43
CA ASP A 51 -7.81 18.56 29.68
C ASP A 51 -9.02 17.63 29.45
N ILE A 52 -9.93 17.97 28.54
CA ILE A 52 -11.04 17.09 28.13
C ILE A 52 -10.50 15.80 27.48
N LEU A 53 -9.53 15.89 26.55
CA LEU A 53 -8.93 14.71 25.92
C LEU A 53 -8.20 13.80 26.93
N LYS A 54 -7.51 14.41 27.90
CA LYS A 54 -6.85 13.71 29.01
C LYS A 54 -7.88 13.00 29.90
N HIS A 55 -8.97 13.68 30.29
CA HIS A 55 -10.05 13.08 31.07
C HIS A 55 -10.81 11.98 30.30
N LYS A 56 -10.92 12.09 28.97
CA LYS A 56 -11.41 11.01 28.09
C LYS A 56 -10.38 9.86 27.93
N GLY A 57 -9.13 10.04 28.36
CA GLY A 57 -8.05 9.06 28.29
C GLY A 57 -7.48 8.85 26.89
N PHE A 58 -7.61 9.83 25.98
CA PHE A 58 -7.08 9.75 24.61
C PHE A 58 -5.65 10.30 24.46
N ILE A 59 -5.17 11.08 25.43
CA ILE A 59 -3.82 11.63 25.44
C ILE A 59 -3.18 11.45 26.80
N ASP A 60 -1.87 11.21 26.80
CA ASP A 60 -1.03 11.19 28.00
C ASP A 60 -0.22 12.48 28.10
N MET A 61 -0.09 12.99 29.34
CA MET A 61 0.76 14.15 29.64
C MET A 61 2.12 13.68 30.18
N GLY A 62 3.19 14.20 29.59
CA GLY A 62 4.57 13.94 30.00
C GLY A 62 5.38 15.23 30.17
N ASN A 63 6.54 15.08 30.81
CA ASN A 63 7.56 16.12 30.88
C ASN A 63 8.63 15.81 29.84
N ASN A 64 8.65 16.54 28.72
CA ASN A 64 9.77 16.51 27.80
C ASN A 64 10.94 17.31 28.42
N PRO A 65 12.11 16.70 28.69
CA PRO A 65 13.22 17.38 29.38
C PRO A 65 13.88 18.50 28.56
N GLU A 66 13.61 18.56 27.25
CA GLU A 66 14.17 19.57 26.34
C GLU A 66 13.22 20.77 26.13
N LEU A 67 11.96 20.69 26.57
CA LEU A 67 10.92 21.69 26.28
C LEU A 67 10.22 22.20 27.55
N ASN A 68 10.27 23.52 27.77
CA ASN A 68 9.55 24.18 28.87
C ASN A 68 8.04 24.20 28.63
N GLY A 69 7.32 23.21 29.16
CA GLY A 69 5.85 23.21 29.18
C GLY A 69 5.26 21.83 29.47
N TYR A 70 3.93 21.75 29.42
CA TYR A 70 3.27 20.44 29.26
C TYR A 70 3.54 19.92 27.86
N SER A 71 3.91 18.65 27.78
CA SER A 71 4.02 17.93 26.51
C SER A 71 3.04 16.75 26.50
N ILE A 72 2.49 16.44 25.33
CA ILE A 72 1.42 15.46 25.16
C ILE A 72 1.73 14.51 24.00
N LYS A 73 1.26 13.26 24.15
CA LYS A 73 1.22 12.25 23.07
C LYS A 73 -0.12 11.49 23.12
N LEU A 74 -0.47 10.77 22.04
CA LEU A 74 -1.62 9.85 22.11
C LEU A 74 -1.35 8.74 23.13
N SER A 75 -2.40 8.37 23.87
CA SER A 75 -2.42 7.11 24.60
C SER A 75 -2.70 5.95 23.65
N GLU A 76 -2.56 4.71 24.11
CA GLU A 76 -2.99 3.50 23.37
C GLU A 76 -4.45 3.62 22.89
N LYS A 77 -5.35 4.11 23.76
CA LYS A 77 -6.75 4.40 23.42
C LYS A 77 -6.90 5.53 22.40
N GLY A 78 -5.97 6.50 22.39
CA GLY A 78 -5.89 7.53 21.35
C GLY A 78 -5.56 6.93 19.99
N MET A 79 -4.50 6.11 19.92
CA MET A 79 -4.06 5.41 18.70
C MET A 79 -5.17 4.50 18.13
N ASP A 80 -5.85 3.72 18.99
CA ASP A 80 -6.93 2.81 18.58
C ASP A 80 -8.05 3.50 17.77
N THR A 81 -8.36 4.77 18.05
CA THR A 81 -9.39 5.52 17.30
C THR A 81 -9.02 5.80 15.84
N PHE A 82 -7.73 5.80 15.50
CA PHE A 82 -7.21 5.98 14.14
C PHE A 82 -6.74 4.68 13.51
N GLU A 83 -6.49 3.64 14.29
CA GLU A 83 -6.15 2.31 13.78
C GLU A 83 -7.40 1.49 13.48
N ASN A 84 -8.30 1.35 14.45
CA ASN A 84 -9.47 0.45 14.45
C ASN A 84 -10.80 1.21 14.70
N PRO A 85 -11.25 2.07 13.76
CA PRO A 85 -12.47 2.86 13.95
C PRO A 85 -13.71 1.96 14.00
N LYS A 86 -14.62 2.28 14.92
CA LYS A 86 -15.82 1.48 15.17
C LYS A 86 -16.99 1.94 14.29
N PHE A 87 -16.83 1.80 12.98
CA PHE A 87 -17.89 2.01 12.00
C PHE A 87 -18.75 0.75 11.85
N THR A 88 -20.06 0.92 11.77
CA THR A 88 -20.99 -0.16 11.42
C THR A 88 -20.95 -0.46 9.92
N ARG A 89 -21.37 -1.67 9.54
CA ARG A 89 -21.53 -2.06 8.13
C ARG A 89 -22.41 -1.07 7.37
N GLU A 90 -23.53 -0.65 7.96
CA GLU A 90 -24.50 0.26 7.32
C GLU A 90 -23.89 1.64 7.02
N GLU A 91 -23.06 2.17 7.93
CA GLU A 91 -22.37 3.44 7.72
C GLU A 91 -21.36 3.34 6.57
N ILE A 92 -20.60 2.25 6.50
CA ILE A 92 -19.61 2.03 5.43
C ILE A 92 -20.31 1.83 4.07
N GLU A 93 -21.38 1.04 4.02
CA GLU A 93 -22.14 0.81 2.77
C GLU A 93 -22.88 2.08 2.30
N LYS A 94 -23.43 2.88 3.23
CA LYS A 94 -24.03 4.19 2.96
C LYS A 94 -22.99 5.20 2.45
N ALA A 95 -21.82 5.24 3.08
CA ALA A 95 -20.69 6.07 2.65
C ALA A 95 -20.22 5.68 1.25
N TYR A 96 -20.01 4.39 1.02
CA TYR A 96 -19.61 3.84 -0.28
C TYR A 96 -20.63 4.13 -1.39
N LYS A 97 -21.93 3.91 -1.15
CA LYS A 97 -22.98 4.20 -2.14
C LYS A 97 -23.01 5.67 -2.54
N THR A 98 -22.92 6.58 -1.56
CA THR A 98 -22.93 8.04 -1.80
C THR A 98 -21.64 8.51 -2.46
N PHE A 99 -20.49 7.93 -2.07
CA PHE A 99 -19.19 8.15 -2.72
C PHE A 99 -19.23 7.80 -4.21
N LYS A 100 -19.83 6.67 -4.59
CA LYS A 100 -19.98 6.27 -5.99
C LYS A 100 -20.81 7.28 -6.79
N ILE A 101 -21.87 7.84 -6.21
CA ILE A 101 -22.70 8.87 -6.86
C ILE A 101 -21.88 10.13 -7.14
N TYR A 102 -21.23 10.73 -6.14
CA TYR A 102 -20.41 11.93 -6.36
C TYR A 102 -19.21 11.68 -7.29
N ALA A 103 -18.60 10.49 -7.24
CA ALA A 103 -17.55 10.10 -8.18
C ALA A 103 -18.06 10.02 -9.62
N GLU A 104 -19.29 9.55 -9.84
CA GLU A 104 -19.94 9.54 -11.14
C GLU A 104 -20.32 10.96 -11.62
N GLU A 105 -20.81 11.83 -10.73
CA GLU A 105 -21.08 13.24 -11.02
C GLU A 105 -19.83 14.03 -11.47
N VAL A 106 -18.65 13.72 -10.92
CA VAL A 106 -17.36 14.28 -11.38
C VAL A 106 -16.91 13.63 -12.69
N THR A 107 -17.10 12.31 -12.83
CA THR A 107 -16.69 11.57 -14.05
C THR A 107 -17.46 12.03 -15.29
N ASN A 108 -18.75 12.34 -15.13
CA ASN A 108 -19.67 12.72 -16.19
C ASN A 108 -19.86 14.25 -16.33
N ALA A 109 -19.18 15.07 -15.54
CA ALA A 109 -19.30 16.53 -15.60
C ALA A 109 -18.79 17.12 -16.93
N SER A 110 -19.43 18.20 -17.39
CA SER A 110 -18.87 19.04 -18.44
C SER A 110 -17.75 19.91 -17.87
N TYR A 111 -16.95 20.54 -18.73
CA TYR A 111 -15.89 21.47 -18.30
C TYR A 111 -16.41 22.61 -17.41
N ASP A 112 -17.62 23.11 -17.70
CA ASP A 112 -18.22 24.23 -16.97
C ASP A 112 -18.81 23.80 -15.61
N THR A 113 -19.22 22.54 -15.45
CA THR A 113 -19.71 22.00 -14.17
C THR A 113 -18.61 21.31 -13.35
N TYR A 114 -17.48 20.93 -13.94
CA TYR A 114 -16.46 20.09 -13.33
C TYR A 114 -15.98 20.58 -11.97
N THR A 115 -15.59 21.85 -11.86
CA THR A 115 -15.09 22.43 -10.61
C THR A 115 -16.14 22.36 -9.49
N LYS A 116 -17.43 22.50 -9.82
CA LYS A 116 -18.53 22.38 -8.87
C LYS A 116 -18.73 20.93 -8.42
N SER A 117 -18.72 19.96 -9.35
CA SER A 117 -18.81 18.54 -9.03
C SER A 117 -17.62 18.10 -8.17
N LEU A 118 -16.40 18.52 -8.50
CA LEU A 118 -15.19 18.19 -7.74
C LEU A 118 -15.24 18.79 -6.33
N ALA A 119 -15.70 20.03 -6.18
CA ALA A 119 -15.90 20.66 -4.88
C ALA A 119 -16.92 19.90 -4.03
N ALA A 120 -18.05 19.48 -4.62
CA ALA A 120 -19.07 18.69 -3.91
C ALA A 120 -18.52 17.32 -3.47
N PHE A 121 -17.81 16.61 -4.36
CA PHE A 121 -17.16 15.33 -4.08
C PHE A 121 -16.10 15.45 -2.97
N LEU A 122 -15.18 16.42 -3.05
CA LEU A 122 -14.14 16.62 -2.03
C LEU A 122 -14.72 17.09 -0.69
N ASN A 123 -15.80 17.87 -0.70
CA ASN A 123 -16.51 18.26 0.51
C ASN A 123 -17.22 17.07 1.17
N TYR A 124 -17.88 16.21 0.38
CA TYR A 124 -18.47 14.97 0.90
C TYR A 124 -17.41 14.02 1.48
N CYS A 125 -16.27 13.89 0.80
CA CYS A 125 -15.11 13.13 1.26
C CYS A 125 -14.48 13.63 2.56
N LYS A 126 -14.66 14.91 2.93
CA LYS A 126 -14.19 15.48 4.21
C LYS A 126 -15.23 15.40 5.32
N ASN A 127 -16.51 15.57 4.97
CA ASN A 127 -17.61 15.68 5.93
C ASN A 127 -18.37 14.36 6.14
N ASN A 128 -17.71 13.23 5.91
CA ASN A 128 -18.25 11.89 6.14
C ASN A 128 -17.18 11.03 6.79
N ASP A 129 -17.41 10.64 8.04
CA ASP A 129 -16.40 10.08 8.96
C ASP A 129 -15.66 8.87 8.38
N VAL A 130 -16.37 7.99 7.65
CA VAL A 130 -15.78 6.81 6.98
C VAL A 130 -14.83 7.22 5.84
N LEU A 131 -15.22 8.19 5.02
CA LEU A 131 -14.36 8.72 3.95
C LEU A 131 -13.22 9.57 4.51
N GLU A 132 -13.48 10.39 5.52
CA GLU A 132 -12.46 11.21 6.15
C GLU A 132 -11.40 10.32 6.79
N PHE A 133 -11.78 9.24 7.49
CA PHE A 133 -10.86 8.24 8.00
C PHE A 133 -9.97 7.61 6.91
N VAL A 134 -10.57 7.16 5.81
CA VAL A 134 -9.83 6.57 4.68
C VAL A 134 -8.87 7.60 4.07
N ILE A 135 -9.30 8.85 3.92
CA ILE A 135 -8.53 9.93 3.29
C ILE A 135 -7.44 10.48 4.21
N PHE A 136 -7.70 10.54 5.52
CA PHE A 136 -6.77 10.97 6.55
C PHE A 136 -5.51 10.11 6.51
N LYS A 137 -5.62 8.78 6.39
CA LYS A 137 -4.44 7.88 6.29
C LYS A 137 -3.53 8.22 5.10
N PHE A 138 -4.07 8.65 3.95
CA PHE A 138 -3.24 9.14 2.84
C PHE A 138 -2.61 10.51 3.09
N SER A 139 -3.23 11.37 3.91
CA SER A 139 -2.68 12.69 4.26
C SER A 139 -1.40 12.62 5.10
N LEU A 140 -1.19 11.51 5.81
CA LEU A 140 -0.01 11.23 6.64
C LEU A 140 1.24 10.91 5.81
N ILE A 141 1.05 10.51 4.55
CA ILE A 141 2.11 10.10 3.63
C ILE A 141 2.83 11.35 3.11
N GLU A 142 4.06 11.53 3.58
CA GLU A 142 4.84 12.74 3.29
C GLU A 142 5.53 12.62 1.92
N ARG A 143 4.90 13.26 0.93
CA ARG A 143 5.42 13.45 -0.42
C ARG A 143 5.44 14.94 -0.78
N ASP A 144 6.60 15.37 -1.26
CA ASP A 144 6.91 16.64 -1.92
C ASP A 144 6.05 16.76 -3.20
N PHE A 145 5.03 17.61 -3.13
CA PHE A 145 4.00 17.73 -4.16
C PHE A 145 4.48 18.58 -5.33
N GLU A 146 5.21 19.64 -5.00
CA GLU A 146 5.78 20.64 -5.90
C GLU A 146 6.78 19.96 -6.85
N LYS A 147 7.76 19.23 -6.30
CA LYS A 147 8.71 18.44 -7.08
C LYS A 147 8.05 17.33 -7.88
N TRP A 148 6.99 16.71 -7.36
CA TRP A 148 6.22 15.72 -8.13
C TRP A 148 5.55 16.39 -9.34
N TYR A 149 4.89 17.53 -9.14
CA TYR A 149 4.15 18.25 -10.17
C TYR A 149 5.09 18.78 -11.26
N ASP A 150 6.23 19.36 -10.88
CA ASP A 150 7.28 19.77 -11.83
C ASP A 150 7.82 18.59 -12.65
N ASN A 151 8.10 17.45 -12.01
CA ASN A 151 8.48 16.23 -12.74
C ASN A 151 7.36 15.71 -13.65
N PHE A 152 6.10 15.84 -13.23
CA PHE A 152 4.94 15.43 -14.03
C PHE A 152 4.81 16.26 -15.32
N LEU A 153 4.98 17.58 -15.21
CA LEU A 153 4.90 18.51 -16.34
C LEU A 153 6.11 18.37 -17.30
N ASN A 154 7.31 18.15 -16.77
CA ASN A 154 8.54 18.07 -17.57
C ASN A 154 8.80 16.67 -18.17
N SER A 155 8.13 15.62 -17.68
CA SER A 155 8.27 14.26 -18.23
C SER A 155 7.77 14.16 -19.68
N LYS A 156 8.40 13.26 -20.46
CA LYS A 156 7.92 12.85 -21.79
C LYS A 156 6.94 11.67 -21.72
N LEU A 157 6.79 11.04 -20.55
CA LEU A 157 5.99 9.83 -20.33
C LEU A 157 5.27 9.94 -18.97
N HIS A 158 4.11 10.59 -18.96
CA HIS A 158 3.31 10.87 -17.75
C HIS A 158 2.65 9.63 -17.10
N ALA A 159 3.03 8.42 -17.53
CA ALA A 159 2.63 7.16 -16.90
C ALA A 159 3.57 6.81 -15.72
N HIS A 160 4.86 7.09 -15.85
CA HIS A 160 5.88 6.79 -14.82
C HIS A 160 6.06 7.96 -13.81
N THR A 161 5.22 8.99 -13.89
CA THR A 161 5.26 10.15 -12.99
C THR A 161 4.28 10.05 -11.83
N LEU A 162 3.31 9.14 -11.85
CA LEU A 162 2.61 8.74 -10.62
C LEU A 162 3.51 7.81 -9.80
N PRO A 163 3.47 7.84 -8.46
CA PRO A 163 4.12 6.85 -7.61
C PRO A 163 3.73 5.42 -7.99
N LEU A 164 4.62 4.44 -7.80
CA LEU A 164 4.29 3.03 -8.07
C LEU A 164 3.37 2.46 -7.00
N ASP A 165 3.66 2.73 -5.73
CA ASP A 165 2.77 2.41 -4.61
C ASP A 165 1.38 3.05 -4.81
N GLU A 166 0.32 2.35 -4.39
CA GLU A 166 -1.05 2.85 -4.53
C GLU A 166 -1.39 3.90 -3.49
N ASP A 167 -0.90 3.81 -2.25
CA ASP A 167 -1.33 4.71 -1.18
C ASP A 167 -0.62 6.08 -1.28
N GLU A 168 0.65 6.10 -1.70
CA GLU A 168 1.36 7.30 -2.15
C GLU A 168 0.71 7.94 -3.39
N LYS A 169 0.28 7.12 -4.36
CA LYS A 169 -0.42 7.57 -5.58
C LYS A 169 -1.75 8.23 -5.24
N ILE A 170 -2.54 7.63 -4.33
CA ILE A 170 -3.80 8.19 -3.84
C ILE A 170 -3.52 9.47 -3.04
N SER A 171 -2.50 9.50 -2.19
CA SER A 171 -2.07 10.70 -1.43
C SER A 171 -1.72 11.88 -2.35
N ILE A 172 -0.88 11.66 -3.35
CA ILE A 172 -0.41 12.76 -4.21
C ILE A 172 -1.49 13.24 -5.16
N ILE A 173 -2.38 12.35 -5.63
CA ILE A 173 -3.58 12.75 -6.39
C ILE A 173 -4.57 13.49 -5.47
N TYR A 174 -4.73 13.10 -4.19
CA TYR A 174 -5.58 13.84 -3.26
C TYR A 174 -5.08 15.27 -3.04
N LYS A 175 -3.76 15.47 -2.85
CA LYS A 175 -3.16 16.81 -2.83
C LYS A 175 -3.46 17.56 -4.13
N PHE A 176 -3.24 16.93 -5.27
CA PHE A 176 -3.51 17.52 -6.59
C PHE A 176 -4.97 17.96 -6.79
N LEU A 177 -5.94 17.15 -6.37
CA LEU A 177 -7.36 17.48 -6.45
C LEU A 177 -7.74 18.65 -5.52
N ASN A 178 -7.10 18.81 -4.36
CA ASN A 178 -7.27 19.98 -3.50
C ASN A 178 -6.64 21.26 -4.10
N GLU A 179 -5.47 21.16 -4.74
CA GLU A 179 -4.83 22.28 -5.44
C GLU A 179 -5.62 22.74 -6.68
N ILE A 180 -6.29 21.81 -7.36
CA ILE A 180 -7.28 22.13 -8.40
C ILE A 180 -8.52 22.81 -7.81
N ASN A 181 -9.07 22.25 -6.73
CA ASN A 181 -10.29 22.75 -6.09
C ASN A 181 -10.12 24.15 -5.47
N SER A 182 -8.93 24.48 -4.98
CA SER A 182 -8.57 25.84 -4.52
C SER A 182 -8.28 26.82 -5.67
N GLY A 183 -8.31 26.36 -6.93
CA GLY A 183 -8.07 27.17 -8.12
C GLY A 183 -6.59 27.50 -8.38
N LYS A 184 -5.66 27.03 -7.55
CA LYS A 184 -4.21 27.22 -7.74
C LYS A 184 -3.72 26.56 -9.03
N ILE A 185 -4.24 25.38 -9.38
CA ILE A 185 -3.92 24.68 -10.64
C ILE A 185 -5.17 24.57 -11.51
N LYS A 186 -5.12 25.09 -12.74
CA LYS A 186 -6.20 24.94 -13.72
C LYS A 186 -6.03 23.65 -14.50
N ILE A 187 -7.09 22.83 -14.55
CA ILE A 187 -7.11 21.53 -15.26
C ILE A 187 -6.72 21.68 -16.74
N SER A 188 -7.19 22.74 -17.40
CA SER A 188 -6.86 23.06 -18.80
C SER A 188 -5.39 23.42 -19.02
N GLU A 189 -4.74 24.08 -18.06
CA GLU A 189 -3.32 24.40 -18.13
C GLU A 189 -2.47 23.15 -17.89
N PHE A 190 -2.85 22.31 -16.91
CA PHE A 190 -2.22 21.02 -16.66
C PHE A 190 -2.33 20.05 -17.86
N VAL A 191 -3.55 19.79 -18.36
CA VAL A 191 -3.79 18.83 -19.45
C VAL A 191 -3.14 19.27 -20.76
N LYS A 192 -3.11 20.59 -21.04
CA LYS A 192 -2.40 21.15 -22.18
C LYS A 192 -0.88 20.96 -22.03
N SER A 193 -0.33 21.19 -20.85
CA SER A 193 1.12 21.16 -20.61
C SER A 193 1.67 19.73 -20.61
N ALA A 194 1.02 18.81 -19.89
CA ALA A 194 1.38 17.40 -19.88
C ALA A 194 1.02 16.73 -21.21
N TYR A 195 -0.26 16.49 -21.46
CA TYR A 195 -0.71 15.63 -22.57
C TYR A 195 -0.70 16.30 -23.95
N LYS A 196 -0.28 17.57 -24.05
CA LYS A 196 -0.19 18.35 -25.31
C LYS A 196 -1.50 18.46 -26.08
N ILE A 197 -2.63 18.28 -25.38
CA ILE A 197 -3.96 18.39 -25.96
C ILE A 197 -4.32 19.87 -26.09
N SER A 198 -4.48 20.33 -27.32
CA SER A 198 -5.08 21.63 -27.65
C SER A 198 -6.50 21.45 -28.21
N GLY A 199 -7.40 22.35 -27.85
CA GLY A 199 -8.79 22.36 -28.34
C GLY A 199 -9.83 21.96 -27.30
N LYS A 200 -10.89 21.31 -27.77
CA LYS A 200 -12.19 21.16 -27.09
C LYS A 200 -12.13 20.83 -25.59
N THR A 201 -12.91 21.59 -24.81
CA THR A 201 -13.01 21.53 -23.35
C THR A 201 -13.44 20.16 -22.81
N GLU A 202 -14.30 19.40 -23.52
CA GLU A 202 -14.67 18.05 -23.05
C GLU A 202 -13.51 17.05 -23.14
N LYS A 203 -12.60 17.20 -24.14
CA LYS A 203 -11.41 16.36 -24.24
C LYS A 203 -10.45 16.57 -23.07
N THR A 204 -10.39 17.80 -22.55
CA THR A 204 -9.60 18.14 -21.36
C THR A 204 -10.10 17.39 -20.13
N ILE A 205 -11.41 17.47 -19.85
CA ILE A 205 -12.01 16.75 -18.71
C ILE A 205 -11.87 15.24 -18.87
N ASN A 206 -12.22 14.69 -20.04
CA ASN A 206 -12.15 13.25 -20.27
C ASN A 206 -10.72 12.71 -20.10
N LYS A 207 -9.68 13.44 -20.55
CA LYS A 207 -8.29 13.03 -20.35
C LYS A 207 -7.87 13.11 -18.89
N PHE A 208 -8.27 14.16 -18.17
CA PHE A 208 -8.01 14.29 -16.73
C PHE A 208 -8.68 13.17 -15.94
N ASN A 209 -9.97 12.93 -16.18
CA ASN A 209 -10.74 11.88 -15.51
C ASN A 209 -10.14 10.49 -15.75
N GLN A 210 -9.75 10.17 -16.99
CA GLN A 210 -9.12 8.89 -17.31
C GLN A 210 -7.74 8.68 -16.68
N SER A 211 -6.96 9.76 -16.47
CA SER A 211 -5.53 9.65 -16.15
C SER A 211 -5.15 10.04 -14.72
N ILE A 212 -6.09 10.65 -13.97
CA ILE A 212 -5.85 11.17 -12.60
C ILE A 212 -7.03 10.78 -11.71
N PHE A 213 -8.24 11.26 -11.99
CA PHE A 213 -9.39 11.06 -11.10
C PHE A 213 -9.79 9.59 -10.94
N SER A 214 -9.73 8.81 -12.03
CA SER A 214 -9.97 7.36 -12.06
C SER A 214 -9.14 6.58 -11.03
N HIS A 215 -7.86 6.95 -10.87
CA HIS A 215 -6.95 6.30 -9.93
C HIS A 215 -7.32 6.61 -8.48
N PHE A 216 -7.65 7.88 -8.18
CA PHE A 216 -8.16 8.26 -6.85
C PHE A 216 -9.46 7.50 -6.51
N VAL A 217 -10.43 7.51 -7.42
CA VAL A 217 -11.72 6.82 -7.21
C VAL A 217 -11.54 5.31 -7.00
N ARG A 218 -10.66 4.66 -7.78
CA ARG A 218 -10.33 3.23 -7.61
C ARG A 218 -9.63 2.96 -6.27
N GLY A 219 -8.73 3.84 -5.83
CA GLY A 219 -8.05 3.70 -4.56
C GLY A 219 -9.00 3.72 -3.36
N ILE A 220 -9.86 4.73 -3.28
CA ILE A 220 -10.89 4.84 -2.24
C ILE A 220 -11.88 3.66 -2.30
N ASP A 221 -12.32 3.26 -3.49
CA ASP A 221 -13.18 2.09 -3.73
C ASP A 221 -12.59 0.80 -3.12
N ILE A 222 -11.30 0.53 -3.33
CA ILE A 222 -10.60 -0.63 -2.77
C ILE A 222 -10.54 -0.57 -1.24
N ARG A 223 -10.28 0.61 -0.65
CA ARG A 223 -10.19 0.74 0.82
C ARG A 223 -11.56 0.64 1.51
N LEU A 224 -12.62 1.20 0.93
CA LEU A 224 -13.99 1.03 1.43
C LEU A 224 -14.44 -0.43 1.38
N LYS A 225 -14.12 -1.16 0.30
CA LYS A 225 -14.40 -2.61 0.21
C LYS A 225 -13.65 -3.42 1.27
N LYS A 226 -12.37 -3.10 1.54
CA LYS A 226 -11.61 -3.72 2.64
C LYS A 226 -12.27 -3.44 4.00
N LEU A 227 -12.79 -2.24 4.26
CA LEU A 227 -13.52 -1.94 5.50
C LEU A 227 -14.80 -2.79 5.64
N ILE A 228 -15.59 -2.97 4.58
CA ILE A 228 -16.78 -3.84 4.60
C ILE A 228 -16.39 -5.29 4.96
N THR A 229 -15.41 -5.86 4.27
CA THR A 229 -14.98 -7.25 4.52
C THR A 229 -14.30 -7.44 5.87
N ASN A 230 -13.62 -6.42 6.41
CA ASN A 230 -13.07 -6.50 7.77
C ASN A 230 -14.18 -6.65 8.83
N VAL A 231 -15.31 -5.96 8.66
CA VAL A 231 -16.50 -6.11 9.53
C VAL A 231 -17.16 -7.50 9.36
N GLU A 232 -17.10 -8.10 8.17
CA GLU A 232 -17.56 -9.48 7.94
C GLU A 232 -16.65 -10.55 8.56
N SER A 233 -15.36 -10.23 8.77
CA SER A 233 -14.34 -11.20 9.21
C SER A 233 -14.22 -11.36 10.73
N VAL A 234 -14.95 -10.56 11.52
CA VAL A 234 -15.07 -10.74 12.97
C VAL A 234 -16.20 -11.75 13.22
N PRO A 235 -15.91 -13.02 13.60
CA PRO A 235 -16.98 -13.92 13.99
C PRO A 235 -17.66 -13.38 15.25
N GLU A 236 -18.99 -13.50 15.30
CA GLU A 236 -19.76 -13.27 16.53
C GLU A 236 -19.21 -14.21 17.61
N LYS A 237 -18.48 -13.65 18.58
CA LYS A 237 -18.11 -14.37 19.79
C LYS A 237 -19.36 -14.46 20.66
N ASP A 238 -20.11 -15.55 20.46
CA ASP A 238 -21.20 -16.00 21.32
C ASP A 238 -20.96 -15.63 22.78
N GLU A 239 -21.82 -14.79 23.37
CA GLU A 239 -21.70 -14.36 24.77
C GLU A 239 -21.96 -15.49 25.79
N ASN A 240 -22.10 -16.74 25.30
CA ASN A 240 -22.47 -17.93 26.04
C ASN A 240 -21.30 -18.60 26.80
N GLU A 241 -20.03 -18.36 26.44
CA GLU A 241 -18.86 -18.95 27.15
C GLU A 241 -18.50 -18.27 28.49
N LYS A 242 -19.46 -17.67 29.19
CA LYS A 242 -19.29 -17.14 30.56
C LYS A 242 -20.05 -17.90 31.66
N ASN A 243 -20.67 -19.03 31.35
CA ASN A 243 -21.34 -19.90 32.33
C ASN A 243 -20.90 -21.36 32.22
N ASN A 244 -19.64 -21.68 32.60
CA ASN A 244 -19.25 -23.05 33.00
C ASN A 244 -17.92 -23.15 33.79
N GLU A 245 -17.61 -22.18 34.67
CA GLU A 245 -16.60 -22.41 35.71
C GLU A 245 -17.20 -23.23 36.87
N LYS A 246 -17.07 -24.57 36.80
CA LYS A 246 -17.03 -25.43 37.99
C LYS A 246 -16.43 -26.81 37.72
N GLU A 247 -15.25 -27.02 38.29
CA GLU A 247 -14.64 -28.27 38.79
C GLU A 247 -15.02 -29.62 38.13
N VAL A 248 -14.01 -30.34 37.63
CA VAL A 248 -13.37 -31.42 38.42
C VAL A 248 -12.05 -31.87 37.78
N THR A 249 -11.05 -32.13 38.62
CA THR A 249 -9.70 -32.60 38.25
C THR A 249 -9.65 -34.10 37.90
N LYS A 250 -8.88 -34.47 36.86
CA LYS A 250 -8.17 -35.77 36.79
C LYS A 250 -7.01 -35.73 35.77
N GLN A 251 -6.05 -36.64 35.96
CA GLN A 251 -4.76 -36.71 35.25
C GLN A 251 -4.76 -37.81 34.18
N GLU A 252 -3.66 -37.86 33.40
CA GLU A 252 -3.24 -38.93 32.47
C GLU A 252 -4.11 -39.13 31.20
N LYS A 253 -3.58 -39.42 30.01
CA LYS A 253 -2.27 -39.97 29.59
C LYS A 253 -1.99 -39.61 28.11
N LEU A 254 -0.70 -39.56 27.71
CA LEU A 254 -0.29 -39.42 26.30
C LEU A 254 -0.57 -40.70 25.48
N PRO A 255 -1.18 -40.60 24.27
CA PRO A 255 -1.17 -41.68 23.28
C PRO A 255 0.23 -41.87 22.67
N LYS A 256 0.57 -43.11 22.30
CA LYS A 256 1.86 -43.45 21.68
C LYS A 256 1.81 -43.35 20.15
N VAL A 257 2.94 -43.03 19.55
CA VAL A 257 3.20 -43.28 18.12
C VAL A 257 3.10 -44.77 17.82
N SER A 258 2.41 -45.15 16.73
CA SER A 258 2.40 -46.51 16.20
C SER A 258 2.51 -46.53 14.68
N LYS A 259 3.73 -46.86 14.22
CA LYS A 259 4.13 -47.51 12.96
C LYS A 259 3.41 -47.16 11.64
N ILE A 260 4.26 -46.81 10.66
CA ILE A 260 4.04 -46.99 9.22
C ILE A 260 3.66 -48.45 8.92
N GLU A 261 2.69 -48.65 8.02
CA GLU A 261 2.54 -49.89 7.25
C GLU A 261 2.86 -49.64 5.78
N VAL A 262 3.38 -50.67 5.11
CA VAL A 262 3.76 -50.65 3.69
C VAL A 262 2.63 -51.25 2.88
N ILE A 263 2.23 -50.59 1.79
CA ILE A 263 1.44 -51.20 0.72
C ILE A 263 2.24 -51.06 -0.57
N ASP A 264 2.38 -52.18 -1.28
CA ASP A 264 3.29 -52.34 -2.41
C ASP A 264 2.56 -52.25 -3.77
N SER A 265 3.36 -52.11 -4.82
CA SER A 265 3.12 -52.39 -6.26
C SER A 265 1.70 -52.44 -6.87
N ASP A 266 1.62 -51.87 -8.09
CA ASP A 266 0.73 -52.23 -9.20
C ASP A 266 -0.76 -51.84 -9.18
N SER A 267 -1.06 -50.71 -9.87
CA SER A 267 -2.12 -50.71 -10.89
C SER A 267 -1.72 -49.83 -12.09
N VAL A 268 -2.15 -50.22 -13.31
CA VAL A 268 -1.62 -49.67 -14.58
C VAL A 268 -2.67 -48.88 -15.35
N THR A 269 -2.58 -47.54 -15.36
CA THR A 269 -3.40 -46.69 -16.26
C THR A 269 -2.84 -45.28 -16.54
N SER A 270 -1.55 -45.11 -16.87
CA SER A 270 -1.00 -43.79 -17.30
C SER A 270 0.19 -43.84 -18.29
N LYS A 271 0.06 -44.57 -19.41
CA LYS A 271 1.01 -44.49 -20.54
C LYS A 271 0.32 -44.56 -21.90
N ARG A 272 -0.09 -43.40 -22.46
CA ARG A 272 -0.28 -43.15 -23.91
C ARG A 272 -0.70 -41.70 -24.22
N ARG A 273 0.27 -40.77 -24.22
CA ARG A 273 0.33 -39.54 -25.08
C ARG A 273 1.62 -38.76 -24.80
N ILE A 274 2.71 -39.24 -25.39
CA ILE A 274 3.91 -38.45 -25.68
C ILE A 274 3.79 -38.00 -27.16
N GLU A 275 4.67 -37.11 -27.61
CA GLU A 275 4.94 -36.75 -29.03
C GLU A 275 3.77 -36.01 -29.74
N LYS A 276 3.93 -34.74 -30.10
CA LYS A 276 4.95 -34.23 -31.04
C LYS A 276 5.21 -32.73 -30.87
N PHE A 277 6.49 -32.34 -30.87
CA PHE A 277 7.12 -31.40 -31.83
C PHE A 277 8.48 -30.91 -31.29
N GLU A 278 9.56 -31.56 -31.76
CA GLU A 278 10.92 -30.99 -31.70
C GLU A 278 11.24 -30.24 -33.01
N LYS A 279 12.36 -29.48 -32.97
CA LYS A 279 13.10 -28.80 -34.06
C LYS A 279 12.65 -27.33 -34.28
N ASP A 280 13.56 -26.37 -34.46
CA ASP A 280 14.79 -26.50 -35.25
C ASP A 280 16.03 -25.65 -34.82
N THR A 281 17.20 -26.01 -35.40
CA THR A 281 18.43 -25.21 -35.64
C THR A 281 19.25 -24.51 -34.53
N LYS A 282 20.32 -25.21 -34.09
CA LYS A 282 21.78 -24.92 -34.28
C LYS A 282 22.52 -23.70 -33.63
N VAL A 283 23.79 -24.00 -33.29
CA VAL A 283 24.81 -23.23 -32.56
C VAL A 283 25.81 -22.50 -33.46
N VAL A 284 26.40 -21.38 -32.98
CA VAL A 284 27.73 -20.85 -33.39
C VAL A 284 28.48 -20.32 -32.16
N ILE A 285 29.82 -20.41 -32.15
CA ILE A 285 30.79 -19.93 -31.12
C ILE A 285 32.05 -19.39 -31.86
N TYR A 286 32.99 -18.57 -31.38
CA TYR A 286 33.39 -17.93 -30.10
C TYR A 286 34.00 -16.51 -30.48
N PRO A 287 34.94 -15.79 -29.81
CA PRO A 287 35.62 -15.91 -28.49
C PRO A 287 35.74 -14.59 -27.64
N SER A 288 36.46 -14.70 -26.52
CA SER A 288 37.37 -13.71 -25.87
C SER A 288 36.95 -12.23 -25.58
N LYS A 289 36.68 -11.98 -24.28
CA LYS A 289 37.34 -11.01 -23.35
C LYS A 289 37.21 -9.47 -23.52
N VAL A 290 36.98 -8.82 -22.36
CA VAL A 290 37.15 -7.40 -21.97
C VAL A 290 36.24 -6.36 -22.66
N ILE A 291 35.24 -5.83 -21.93
CA ILE A 291 34.58 -4.52 -22.13
C ILE A 291 34.19 -3.93 -20.77
N ASP A 292 34.28 -2.60 -20.63
CA ASP A 292 33.94 -1.79 -19.45
C ASP A 292 32.45 -1.73 -19.07
N GLY A 293 32.19 -1.19 -17.87
CA GLY A 293 30.88 -1.14 -17.21
C GLY A 293 29.78 -0.25 -17.84
N ASP A 294 30.03 0.42 -18.97
CA ASP A 294 29.03 1.28 -19.65
C ASP A 294 28.07 0.50 -20.59
N ALA A 295 28.31 -0.82 -20.77
CA ALA A 295 27.54 -1.65 -21.69
C ALA A 295 26.18 -2.13 -21.14
N VAL A 296 26.00 -2.18 -19.81
CA VAL A 296 24.78 -2.74 -19.16
C VAL A 296 23.54 -1.93 -19.55
N SER A 297 23.65 -0.61 -19.53
CA SER A 297 22.57 0.35 -19.82
C SER A 297 21.99 0.28 -21.24
N ARG A 298 22.58 -0.53 -22.15
CA ARG A 298 22.20 -0.58 -23.57
C ARG A 298 21.65 -1.93 -24.05
N LYS A 299 21.41 -2.90 -23.15
CA LYS A 299 20.77 -4.19 -23.49
C LYS A 299 19.38 -4.42 -22.87
N LEU A 300 18.91 -3.55 -21.97
CA LEU A 300 17.60 -3.65 -21.32
C LEU A 300 16.45 -3.15 -22.21
N SER A 301 16.32 -3.71 -23.43
CA SER A 301 15.16 -3.49 -24.29
C SER A 301 14.82 -4.71 -25.16
N LYS A 302 13.89 -5.54 -24.66
CA LYS A 302 12.91 -6.29 -25.50
C LYS A 302 11.84 -7.04 -24.72
N ASN A 303 12.11 -7.47 -23.48
CA ASN A 303 11.09 -8.00 -22.57
C ASN A 303 10.97 -7.06 -21.37
N ASN A 304 9.76 -6.58 -21.08
CA ASN A 304 9.50 -5.74 -19.91
C ASN A 304 8.76 -6.57 -18.84
N TYR A 305 9.47 -6.92 -17.77
CA TYR A 305 8.86 -7.49 -16.56
C TYR A 305 8.41 -6.35 -15.63
N ASN A 306 7.13 -6.33 -15.28
CA ASN A 306 6.59 -5.58 -14.14
C ASN A 306 6.61 -6.46 -12.87
N MET A 307 6.06 -5.96 -11.75
CA MET A 307 5.98 -6.71 -10.49
C MET A 307 5.21 -8.03 -10.66
N ASP A 308 4.04 -8.01 -11.31
CA ASP A 308 3.23 -9.20 -11.59
C ASP A 308 4.04 -10.26 -12.37
N ASN A 309 4.83 -9.84 -13.36
CA ASN A 309 5.68 -10.75 -14.13
C ASN A 309 6.86 -11.30 -13.30
N LEU A 310 7.34 -10.59 -12.26
CA LEU A 310 8.34 -11.09 -11.32
C LEU A 310 7.73 -12.13 -10.35
N GLU A 311 6.55 -11.85 -9.80
CA GLU A 311 5.79 -12.83 -9.00
C GLU A 311 5.52 -14.10 -9.82
N ASN A 312 4.98 -13.96 -11.03
CA ASN A 312 4.69 -15.10 -11.90
C ASN A 312 5.95 -15.87 -12.31
N ALA A 313 7.10 -15.20 -12.48
CA ALA A 313 8.37 -15.89 -12.76
C ALA A 313 8.87 -16.71 -11.56
N LEU A 314 8.79 -16.17 -10.35
CA LEU A 314 9.17 -16.87 -9.12
C LEU A 314 8.18 -17.98 -8.76
N LEU A 315 6.87 -17.76 -8.95
CA LEU A 315 5.82 -18.76 -8.74
C LEU A 315 6.03 -19.95 -9.69
N LYS A 316 6.19 -19.69 -10.99
CA LYS A 316 6.50 -20.72 -12.00
C LYS A 316 7.81 -21.45 -11.70
N LEU A 317 8.82 -20.76 -11.17
CA LEU A 317 10.06 -21.39 -10.72
C LEU A 317 9.83 -22.33 -9.52
N SER A 318 8.95 -21.97 -8.58
CA SER A 318 8.56 -22.86 -7.47
C SER A 318 7.77 -24.09 -7.92
N GLU A 319 7.01 -23.98 -9.01
CA GLU A 319 6.30 -25.09 -9.66
C GLU A 319 7.27 -26.00 -10.44
N GLU A 320 8.18 -25.44 -11.22
CA GLU A 320 9.25 -26.19 -11.90
C GLU A 320 10.11 -26.99 -10.91
N LEU A 321 10.49 -26.39 -9.77
CA LEU A 321 11.20 -27.10 -8.70
C LEU A 321 10.38 -28.26 -8.11
N ARG A 322 9.05 -28.11 -8.01
CA ARG A 322 8.15 -29.15 -7.49
C ARG A 322 8.03 -30.31 -8.47
N ASP A 323 7.85 -30.03 -9.75
CA ASP A 323 7.78 -31.04 -10.81
C ASP A 323 9.14 -31.77 -11.00
N GLU A 324 10.25 -31.05 -10.87
CA GLU A 324 11.62 -31.62 -10.81
C GLU A 324 11.92 -32.41 -9.51
N ASN A 325 10.99 -32.47 -8.55
CA ASN A 325 11.14 -33.11 -7.23
C ASN A 325 12.37 -32.61 -6.44
N LYS A 326 12.56 -31.28 -6.43
CA LYS A 326 13.68 -30.61 -5.75
C LYS A 326 13.48 -30.45 -4.25
N SER A 327 14.52 -29.97 -3.57
CA SER A 327 14.50 -29.70 -2.13
C SER A 327 13.29 -28.86 -1.70
N VAL A 328 12.54 -29.36 -0.71
CA VAL A 328 11.35 -28.69 -0.16
C VAL A 328 11.69 -27.30 0.40
N ALA A 329 12.89 -27.12 0.95
CA ALA A 329 13.37 -25.80 1.40
C ALA A 329 13.52 -24.82 0.23
N ALA A 330 14.07 -25.26 -0.91
CA ALA A 330 14.18 -24.44 -2.11
C ALA A 330 12.80 -24.08 -2.70
N ILE A 331 11.88 -25.04 -2.77
CA ILE A 331 10.50 -24.82 -3.22
C ILE A 331 9.80 -23.78 -2.30
N SER A 332 9.94 -23.94 -0.98
CA SER A 332 9.34 -23.06 0.01
C SER A 332 9.91 -21.63 -0.07
N ALA A 333 11.24 -21.49 -0.07
CA ALA A 333 11.91 -20.19 -0.13
C ALA A 333 11.59 -19.44 -1.44
N VAL A 334 11.57 -20.11 -2.60
CA VAL A 334 11.17 -19.50 -3.88
C VAL A 334 9.69 -19.13 -3.89
N TYR A 335 8.82 -19.94 -3.28
CA TYR A 335 7.39 -19.61 -3.16
C TYR A 335 7.17 -18.37 -2.25
N ILE A 336 7.84 -18.28 -1.11
CA ILE A 336 7.77 -17.10 -0.22
C ILE A 336 8.30 -15.86 -0.94
N LEU A 337 9.43 -15.96 -1.65
CA LEU A 337 9.94 -14.88 -2.52
C LEU A 337 8.92 -14.45 -3.59
N SER A 338 8.09 -15.37 -4.12
CA SER A 338 7.01 -15.00 -5.05
C SER A 338 5.88 -14.20 -4.39
N LYS A 339 5.62 -14.42 -3.09
CA LYS A 339 4.58 -13.71 -2.33
C LYS A 339 5.08 -12.38 -1.75
N ASN A 340 6.38 -12.25 -1.50
CA ASN A 340 7.01 -11.08 -0.88
C ASN A 340 7.78 -10.22 -1.92
N VAL A 341 7.33 -10.17 -3.18
CA VAL A 341 8.03 -9.44 -4.28
C VAL A 341 8.19 -7.95 -4.05
N ASP A 342 7.27 -7.35 -3.29
CA ASP A 342 7.22 -5.97 -2.88
C ASP A 342 7.90 -5.70 -1.51
N SER A 343 8.42 -6.74 -0.84
CA SER A 343 9.07 -6.60 0.46
C SER A 343 10.25 -5.62 0.41
N THR A 344 10.25 -4.72 1.39
CA THR A 344 11.33 -3.76 1.64
C THR A 344 12.42 -4.34 2.54
N ASP A 345 12.20 -5.51 3.16
CA ASP A 345 13.21 -6.17 3.99
C ASP A 345 14.27 -6.88 3.12
N LEU A 346 15.39 -6.19 2.94
CA LEU A 346 16.58 -6.67 2.26
C LEU A 346 17.31 -7.81 3.00
N THR A 347 17.00 -8.04 4.28
CA THR A 347 17.58 -9.07 5.13
C THR A 347 16.83 -10.38 4.94
N GLU A 348 15.52 -10.38 5.19
CA GLU A 348 14.62 -11.52 4.94
C GLU A 348 14.79 -12.04 3.50
N THR A 349 14.69 -11.12 2.53
CA THR A 349 14.87 -11.43 1.10
C THR A 349 16.21 -12.10 0.81
N ARG A 350 17.30 -11.67 1.44
CA ARG A 350 18.64 -12.26 1.25
C ARG A 350 18.78 -13.61 1.94
N GLU A 351 18.10 -13.83 3.06
CA GLU A 351 18.13 -15.10 3.77
C GLU A 351 17.36 -16.17 3.00
N LEU A 352 16.15 -15.86 2.51
CA LEU A 352 15.38 -16.74 1.62
C LEU A 352 16.15 -17.07 0.33
N LEU A 353 16.81 -16.09 -0.30
CA LEU A 353 17.63 -16.32 -1.49
C LEU A 353 18.86 -17.19 -1.21
N LYS A 354 19.51 -17.02 -0.05
CA LYS A 354 20.61 -17.90 0.38
C LYS A 354 20.13 -19.31 0.68
N GLU A 355 19.02 -19.46 1.40
CA GLU A 355 18.40 -20.77 1.68
C GLU A 355 18.10 -21.52 0.39
N ALA A 356 17.41 -20.87 -0.56
CA ALA A 356 17.09 -21.44 -1.87
C ALA A 356 18.34 -21.91 -2.62
N VAL A 357 19.40 -21.09 -2.72
CA VAL A 357 20.64 -21.45 -3.43
C VAL A 357 21.49 -22.47 -2.65
N SER A 358 21.46 -22.48 -1.31
CA SER A 358 22.12 -23.50 -0.50
C SER A 358 21.44 -24.86 -0.62
N ALA A 359 20.11 -24.88 -0.78
CA ALA A 359 19.33 -26.09 -0.99
C ALA A 359 19.39 -26.62 -2.44
N GLU A 360 19.37 -25.74 -3.45
CA GLU A 360 19.47 -26.07 -4.87
C GLU A 360 20.42 -25.10 -5.61
N PRO A 361 21.74 -25.39 -5.68
CA PRO A 361 22.74 -24.46 -6.25
C PRO A 361 22.50 -24.03 -7.71
N CYS A 362 21.73 -24.79 -8.48
CA CYS A 362 21.33 -24.42 -9.85
C CYS A 362 20.41 -23.19 -9.90
N LEU A 363 19.72 -22.85 -8.80
CA LEU A 363 18.87 -21.67 -8.71
C LEU A 363 19.65 -20.37 -8.85
N LYS A 364 20.96 -20.35 -8.56
CA LYS A 364 21.79 -19.15 -8.68
C LYS A 364 21.72 -18.56 -10.10
N GLU A 365 21.85 -19.38 -11.14
CA GLU A 365 21.75 -18.91 -12.53
C GLU A 365 20.29 -18.68 -12.96
N ARG A 366 19.29 -19.47 -12.50
CA ARG A 366 17.87 -19.17 -12.81
C ARG A 366 17.41 -17.82 -12.22
N PHE A 367 17.82 -17.48 -10.99
CA PHE A 367 17.57 -16.16 -10.40
C PHE A 367 18.24 -15.03 -11.19
N LYS A 368 19.49 -15.23 -11.61
CA LYS A 368 20.24 -14.29 -12.45
C LYS A 368 19.54 -14.04 -13.79
N ASP A 369 19.01 -15.07 -14.44
CA ASP A 369 18.23 -14.92 -15.67
C ASP A 369 16.95 -14.11 -15.42
N ILE A 370 16.25 -14.32 -14.30
CA ILE A 370 15.10 -13.49 -13.88
C ILE A 370 15.54 -12.02 -13.67
N ALA A 371 16.67 -11.78 -12.99
CA ALA A 371 17.20 -10.43 -12.76
C ALA A 371 17.74 -9.74 -14.03
N MET A 372 18.18 -10.49 -15.04
CA MET A 372 18.65 -9.96 -16.32
C MET A 372 17.52 -9.79 -17.35
N ALA A 373 16.40 -10.50 -17.18
CA ALA A 373 15.15 -10.27 -17.89
C ALA A 373 14.29 -9.15 -17.26
N SER A 374 14.58 -8.77 -16.01
CA SER A 374 13.87 -7.74 -15.25
C SER A 374 13.99 -6.35 -15.88
N SER A 375 12.92 -5.55 -15.80
CA SER A 375 12.94 -4.16 -16.29
C SER A 375 13.73 -3.24 -15.35
N ILE A 376 14.16 -2.08 -15.88
CA ILE A 376 14.84 -1.03 -15.12
C ILE A 376 13.99 -0.55 -13.91
N GLU A 377 12.67 -0.63 -14.02
CA GLU A 377 11.72 -0.22 -12.96
C GLU A 377 11.81 -1.16 -11.76
N ILE A 378 11.82 -2.49 -11.99
CA ILE A 378 11.92 -3.49 -10.91
C ILE A 378 13.36 -3.84 -10.52
N ALA A 379 14.37 -3.39 -11.28
CA ALA A 379 15.79 -3.57 -10.92
C ALA A 379 16.18 -2.94 -9.56
N ASN A 380 15.30 -2.09 -9.00
CA ASN A 380 15.46 -1.47 -7.69
C ASN A 380 14.74 -2.18 -6.52
N THR A 381 13.98 -3.25 -6.75
CA THR A 381 13.27 -3.96 -5.66
C THR A 381 14.23 -4.70 -4.73
N GLY A 382 13.72 -5.12 -3.57
CA GLY A 382 14.48 -5.92 -2.62
C GLY A 382 14.96 -7.24 -3.22
N ILE A 383 14.10 -7.93 -3.98
CA ILE A 383 14.44 -9.20 -4.62
C ILE A 383 15.53 -9.05 -5.67
N ILE A 384 15.45 -8.08 -6.59
CA ILE A 384 16.49 -7.96 -7.62
C ILE A 384 17.84 -7.53 -7.01
N LYS A 385 17.84 -6.64 -6.01
CA LYS A 385 19.04 -6.30 -5.23
C LYS A 385 19.58 -7.49 -4.43
N GLY A 386 18.71 -8.33 -3.89
CA GLY A 386 19.05 -9.58 -3.22
C GLY A 386 19.75 -10.56 -4.17
N ILE A 387 19.13 -10.84 -5.33
CA ILE A 387 19.65 -11.73 -6.37
C ILE A 387 21.01 -11.26 -6.87
N LEU A 388 21.14 -9.96 -7.19
CA LEU A 388 22.42 -9.40 -7.63
C LEU A 388 23.50 -9.51 -6.55
N SER A 389 23.15 -9.45 -5.26
CA SER A 389 24.10 -9.68 -4.15
C SER A 389 24.47 -11.15 -3.90
N LEU A 390 24.03 -12.09 -4.75
CA LEU A 390 24.55 -13.46 -4.79
C LEU A 390 25.80 -13.60 -5.69
N PHE A 391 26.20 -12.54 -6.42
CA PHE A 391 27.25 -12.55 -7.44
C PHE A 391 28.40 -11.58 -7.14
#